data_AF-A0A9N9QNT0-F1
#
_entry.id   AF-A0A9N9QNT0-F1
#
_cell.length_a   1.000
_cell.length_b   1.000
_cell.length_c   1.000
_cell.angle_alpha   90.00
_cell.angle_beta   90.00
_cell.angle_gamma   90.00
#
_symmetry.space_group_name_H-M   'P 1'
#
loop_
_entity.id
_entity.type
_entity.pdbx_description
1 polymer ?
#
loop_
_entity_poly.entity_id
_entity_poly.type
_entity_poly.pdbx_seq_one_letter_code
_entity_poly.pdbx_strand_id
1 'polypeptide(L)'
;MRIVYTGLQHVPNLNGLNTSSVLHMVDLDHNKIKKISTGEISNIALNQLILTNNQIEIVEEEAFADSQIASIVFRGNAKLKVLHRTAFRNLQNLRLIDLSDTSITTLPTEGLHEVDTLRIENTYSLKKFPSVYNFKVSIDLWLRTERAILKLPRPLRTLVF
;
A
#
# COMPACT_ATOMS: atom_id res chain seq x y z
N MET A 1 -12.85 -11.75 7.17
CA MET A 1 -12.10 -12.37 8.28
C MET A 1 -11.48 -11.28 9.14
N ARG A 2 -11.56 -11.38 10.47
CA ARG A 2 -10.98 -10.39 11.40
C ARG A 2 -10.20 -11.13 12.50
N ILE A 3 -8.90 -10.86 12.61
CA ILE A 3 -7.99 -11.41 13.62
C ILE A 3 -7.20 -10.22 14.17
N VAL A 4 -7.65 -9.64 15.28
CA VAL A 4 -7.11 -8.39 15.82
C VAL A 4 -6.68 -8.57 17.27
N TYR A 5 -5.63 -7.88 17.71
CA TYR A 5 -5.11 -7.94 19.09
C TYR A 5 -4.72 -9.33 19.60
N THR A 6 -4.35 -10.25 18.70
CA THR A 6 -3.99 -11.63 19.10
C THR A 6 -2.48 -11.82 19.29
N GLY A 7 -1.67 -10.83 18.91
CA GLY A 7 -0.22 -10.94 18.92
C GLY A 7 0.34 -11.78 17.77
N LEU A 8 -0.46 -11.99 16.72
CA LEU A 8 -0.08 -12.73 15.52
C LEU A 8 1.22 -12.17 14.91
N GLN A 9 2.19 -13.03 14.61
CA GLN A 9 3.53 -12.61 14.16
C GLN A 9 3.76 -12.80 12.65
N HIS A 10 2.88 -13.55 11.99
CA HIS A 10 2.96 -13.89 10.56
C HIS A 10 1.56 -13.79 9.94
N VAL A 11 1.48 -13.57 8.63
CA VAL A 11 0.18 -13.56 7.96
C VAL A 11 -0.43 -14.97 8.07
N PRO A 12 -1.71 -15.12 8.44
CA PRO A 12 -2.32 -16.43 8.50
C PRO A 12 -2.54 -16.96 7.07
N ASN A 13 -2.62 -18.28 6.89
CA ASN A 13 -2.87 -18.85 5.57
C ASN A 13 -4.23 -18.37 5.02
N LEU A 14 -4.21 -17.72 3.85
CA LEU A 14 -5.38 -17.12 3.21
C LEU A 14 -5.91 -17.91 1.99
N ASN A 15 -5.33 -19.08 1.67
CA ASN A 15 -5.56 -19.82 0.41
C ASN A 15 -7.00 -20.31 0.16
N GLY A 16 -7.94 -20.04 1.07
CA GLY A 16 -9.38 -20.34 0.91
C GLY A 16 -10.26 -19.12 0.65
N LEU A 17 -9.69 -17.91 0.57
CA LEU A 17 -10.47 -16.66 0.45
C LEU A 17 -10.81 -16.28 -1.00
N ASN A 18 -10.56 -17.16 -1.98
CA ASN A 18 -10.78 -16.95 -3.42
C ASN A 18 -12.27 -17.05 -3.84
N THR A 19 -13.20 -16.46 -3.06
CA THR A 19 -14.64 -16.72 -3.25
C THR A 19 -15.38 -15.59 -3.96
N SER A 20 -16.34 -15.98 -4.81
CA SER A 20 -17.13 -15.17 -5.75
C SER A 20 -18.13 -14.18 -5.13
N SER A 21 -17.94 -13.79 -3.86
CA SER A 21 -18.84 -12.91 -3.13
C SER A 21 -18.25 -11.51 -2.94
N VAL A 22 -19.13 -10.52 -3.07
CA VAL A 22 -18.83 -9.14 -3.51
C VAL A 22 -18.18 -8.26 -2.45
N LEU A 23 -17.88 -8.74 -1.24
CA LEU A 23 -17.19 -7.95 -0.20
C LEU A 23 -16.40 -8.84 0.77
N HIS A 24 -15.14 -9.12 0.44
CA HIS A 24 -14.21 -9.79 1.37
C HIS A 24 -13.19 -8.80 1.93
N MET A 25 -13.24 -8.62 3.26
CA MET A 25 -12.27 -7.86 4.04
C MET A 25 -11.44 -8.84 4.88
N VAL A 26 -10.12 -8.65 4.89
CA VAL A 26 -9.21 -9.27 5.87
C VAL A 26 -8.68 -8.18 6.77
N ASP A 27 -8.96 -8.30 8.06
CA ASP A 27 -8.52 -7.35 9.07
C ASP A 27 -7.56 -8.03 10.05
N LEU A 28 -6.30 -7.58 10.01
CA LEU A 28 -5.17 -8.04 10.83
C LEU A 28 -4.63 -6.92 11.72
N ASP A 29 -5.45 -5.92 12.02
CA ASP A 29 -5.11 -4.75 12.83
C ASP A 29 -4.60 -5.10 14.25
N HIS A 30 -3.67 -4.28 14.75
CA HIS A 30 -3.06 -4.40 16.09
C HIS A 30 -2.48 -5.79 16.39
N ASN A 31 -1.69 -6.33 15.47
CA ASN A 31 -0.91 -7.55 15.67
C ASN A 31 0.60 -7.26 15.72
N LYS A 32 1.43 -8.28 15.56
CA LYS A 32 2.89 -8.22 15.65
C LYS A 32 3.57 -8.72 14.37
N ILE A 33 2.88 -8.63 13.22
CA ILE A 33 3.43 -9.05 11.93
C ILE A 33 4.63 -8.17 11.62
N LYS A 34 5.80 -8.79 11.33
CA LYS A 34 7.06 -8.08 11.10
C LYS A 34 7.47 -7.98 9.64
N LYS A 35 6.98 -8.90 8.83
CA LYS A 35 7.38 -9.05 7.44
C LYS A 35 6.22 -9.62 6.64
N ILE A 36 6.09 -9.19 5.39
CA ILE A 36 5.29 -9.88 4.38
C ILE A 36 6.26 -10.40 3.33
N SER A 37 6.37 -11.72 3.25
CA SER A 37 7.34 -12.43 2.43
C SER A 37 6.83 -12.61 1.01
N THR A 38 7.73 -12.95 0.10
CA THR A 38 7.39 -13.26 -1.31
C THR A 38 6.26 -14.29 -1.39
N GLY A 39 5.18 -13.95 -2.10
CA GLY A 39 4.02 -14.82 -2.30
C GLY A 39 3.17 -15.15 -1.05
N GLU A 40 3.45 -14.54 0.11
CA GLU A 40 2.74 -14.86 1.38
C GLU A 40 1.23 -14.54 1.30
N ILE A 41 0.85 -13.57 0.47
CA ILE A 41 -0.54 -13.17 0.21
C ILE A 41 -0.80 -13.34 -1.29
N SER A 42 -0.91 -14.58 -1.76
CA SER A 42 -1.09 -14.88 -3.18
C SER A 42 -2.44 -15.55 -3.48
N ASN A 43 -2.92 -15.40 -4.72
CA ASN A 43 -4.13 -16.07 -5.23
C ASN A 43 -5.41 -15.79 -4.44
N ILE A 44 -5.57 -14.57 -3.92
CA ILE A 44 -6.78 -14.15 -3.19
C ILE A 44 -7.51 -12.98 -3.84
N ALA A 45 -8.80 -12.86 -3.60
CA ALA A 45 -9.62 -11.73 -4.02
C ALA A 45 -10.22 -11.02 -2.80
N LEU A 46 -9.82 -9.77 -2.55
CA LEU A 46 -10.25 -8.96 -1.41
C LEU A 46 -10.64 -7.54 -1.86
N ASN A 47 -11.65 -6.98 -1.21
CA ASN A 47 -11.89 -5.53 -1.31
C ASN A 47 -10.91 -4.76 -0.43
N GLN A 48 -10.57 -5.30 0.75
CA GLN A 48 -9.73 -4.58 1.70
C GLN A 48 -8.87 -5.53 2.54
N LEU A 49 -7.58 -5.19 2.61
CA LEU A 49 -6.60 -5.80 3.49
C LEU A 49 -6.10 -4.75 4.50
N ILE A 50 -6.44 -4.94 5.77
CA ILE A 50 -6.05 -4.04 6.87
C ILE A 50 -4.88 -4.67 7.62
N LEU A 51 -3.74 -4.00 7.56
CA LEU A 51 -2.49 -4.36 8.24
C LEU A 51 -2.06 -3.28 9.25
N THR A 52 -3.04 -2.49 9.70
CA THR A 52 -2.81 -1.33 10.57
C THR A 52 -2.15 -1.73 11.89
N ASN A 53 -1.31 -0.85 12.43
CA ASN A 53 -0.67 -0.99 13.75
C ASN A 53 -0.03 -2.37 14.00
N ASN A 54 0.69 -2.87 13.00
CA ASN A 54 1.56 -4.04 13.13
C ASN A 54 3.00 -3.60 13.39
N GLN A 55 3.97 -4.50 13.20
CA GLN A 55 5.40 -4.24 13.35
C GLN A 55 6.13 -4.43 12.03
N ILE A 56 5.44 -4.24 10.90
CA ILE A 56 5.96 -4.58 9.58
C ILE A 56 7.18 -3.69 9.31
N GLU A 57 8.30 -4.31 8.95
CA GLU A 57 9.55 -3.63 8.61
C GLU A 57 9.83 -3.71 7.11
N ILE A 58 9.45 -4.83 6.50
CA ILE A 58 9.76 -5.20 5.11
C ILE A 58 8.55 -5.87 4.45
N VAL A 59 8.28 -5.47 3.21
CA VAL A 59 7.42 -6.17 2.25
C VAL A 59 8.28 -6.52 1.03
N GLU A 60 8.43 -7.82 0.77
CA GLU A 60 9.32 -8.36 -0.27
C GLU A 60 8.73 -8.26 -1.69
N GLU A 61 9.51 -8.67 -2.70
CA GLU A 61 9.01 -8.84 -4.06
C GLU A 61 7.76 -9.72 -4.11
N GLU A 62 6.80 -9.39 -4.98
CA GLU A 62 5.70 -10.29 -5.33
C GLU A 62 4.91 -10.82 -4.11
N ALA A 63 4.93 -10.07 -2.99
CA ALA A 63 4.26 -10.42 -1.75
C ALA A 63 2.74 -10.60 -1.92
N PHE A 64 2.17 -9.93 -2.93
CA PHE A 64 0.76 -9.92 -3.29
C PHE A 64 0.45 -10.56 -4.66
N ALA A 65 1.35 -11.42 -5.16
CA ALA A 65 1.25 -11.98 -6.51
C ALA A 65 -0.08 -12.66 -6.79
N ASP A 66 -0.55 -12.53 -8.04
CA ASP A 66 -1.75 -13.19 -8.58
C ASP A 66 -3.02 -12.98 -7.74
N SER A 67 -3.06 -11.87 -6.99
CA SER A 67 -4.21 -11.48 -6.18
C SER A 67 -4.98 -10.33 -6.81
N GLN A 68 -6.23 -10.14 -6.39
CA GLN A 68 -7.05 -8.98 -6.70
C GLN A 68 -7.40 -8.29 -5.38
N ILE A 69 -6.71 -7.19 -5.04
CA ILE A 69 -6.93 -6.49 -3.76
C ILE A 69 -7.19 -5.01 -4.04
N ALA A 70 -8.39 -4.52 -3.73
CA ALA A 70 -8.75 -3.14 -4.04
C ALA A 70 -8.12 -2.10 -3.12
N SER A 71 -7.93 -2.43 -1.84
CA SER A 71 -7.35 -1.53 -0.85
C SER A 71 -6.40 -2.26 0.10
N ILE A 72 -5.21 -1.69 0.32
CA ILE A 72 -4.24 -2.18 1.31
C ILE A 72 -3.88 -1.03 2.26
N VAL A 73 -3.99 -1.29 3.57
CA VAL A 73 -3.77 -0.29 4.62
C VAL A 73 -2.63 -0.72 5.54
N PHE A 74 -1.46 -0.11 5.39
CA PHE A 74 -0.25 -0.32 6.20
C PHE A 74 -0.10 0.69 7.35
N ARG A 75 -1.11 1.52 7.59
CA ARG A 75 -1.02 2.65 8.50
C ARG A 75 -0.46 2.26 9.88
N GLY A 76 0.41 3.10 10.44
CA GLY A 76 0.93 2.93 11.79
C GLY A 76 2.03 1.88 11.94
N ASN A 77 2.46 1.23 10.84
CA ASN A 77 3.67 0.42 10.82
C ASN A 77 4.91 1.33 10.78
N ALA A 78 5.22 1.96 11.92
CA ALA A 78 6.29 2.97 12.03
C ALA A 78 7.69 2.45 11.64
N LYS A 79 7.90 1.13 11.61
CA LYS A 79 9.16 0.50 11.21
C LYS A 79 9.22 0.08 9.74
N LEU A 80 8.12 0.20 8.98
CA LEU A 80 8.08 -0.20 7.58
C LEU A 80 8.99 0.73 6.78
N LYS A 81 10.15 0.22 6.37
CA LYS A 81 11.19 0.98 5.66
C LYS A 81 11.35 0.53 4.21
N VAL A 82 11.13 -0.77 3.98
CA VAL A 82 11.35 -1.41 2.70
C VAL A 82 10.01 -1.93 2.18
N LEU A 83 9.57 -1.36 1.07
CA LEU A 83 8.49 -1.86 0.25
C LEU A 83 9.10 -2.12 -1.13
N HIS A 84 9.34 -3.40 -1.45
CA HIS A 84 10.15 -3.78 -2.61
C HIS A 84 9.57 -3.23 -3.92
N ARG A 85 10.44 -2.96 -4.90
CA ARG A 85 10.06 -2.31 -6.17
C ARG A 85 8.97 -3.06 -6.96
N THR A 86 8.90 -4.38 -6.75
CA THR A 86 7.94 -5.32 -7.35
C THR A 86 6.97 -5.92 -6.33
N ALA A 87 6.83 -5.33 -5.13
CA ALA A 87 5.94 -5.87 -4.09
C ALA A 87 4.50 -6.06 -4.58
N PHE A 88 4.02 -5.15 -5.45
CA PHE A 88 2.69 -5.19 -6.06
C PHE A 88 2.69 -5.68 -7.52
N ARG A 89 3.77 -6.30 -7.99
CA ARG A 89 3.77 -6.90 -9.33
C ARG A 89 2.68 -7.97 -9.41
N ASN A 90 1.95 -7.98 -10.52
CA ASN A 90 0.80 -8.86 -10.80
C ASN A 90 -0.40 -8.73 -9.84
N LEU A 91 -0.38 -7.78 -8.89
CA LEU A 91 -1.55 -7.43 -8.09
C LEU A 91 -2.54 -6.62 -8.95
N GLN A 92 -3.77 -7.13 -9.07
CA GLN A 92 -4.82 -6.51 -9.88
C GLN A 92 -5.76 -5.66 -9.01
N ASN A 93 -6.42 -4.69 -9.64
CA ASN A 93 -7.48 -3.86 -9.05
C ASN A 93 -7.07 -2.99 -7.86
N LEU A 94 -5.77 -2.77 -7.59
CA LEU A 94 -5.33 -1.95 -6.47
C LEU A 94 -5.66 -0.46 -6.70
N ARG A 95 -6.68 0.04 -6.00
CA ARG A 95 -7.16 1.43 -6.10
C ARG A 95 -6.67 2.33 -4.98
N LEU A 96 -6.47 1.76 -3.78
CA LEU A 96 -6.07 2.53 -2.60
C LEU A 96 -4.89 1.88 -1.88
N ILE A 97 -3.89 2.70 -1.56
CA ILE A 97 -2.80 2.33 -0.66
C ILE A 97 -2.68 3.39 0.43
N ASP A 98 -2.70 2.95 1.69
CA ASP A 98 -2.41 3.81 2.84
C ASP A 98 -1.09 3.40 3.50
N LEU A 99 -0.09 4.27 3.34
CA LEU A 99 1.26 4.16 3.90
C LEU A 99 1.50 5.25 4.95
N SER A 100 0.42 5.85 5.49
CA SER A 100 0.52 6.89 6.52
C SER A 100 1.15 6.35 7.80
N ASP A 101 1.87 7.20 8.53
CA ASP A 101 2.53 6.84 9.78
C ASP A 101 3.53 5.66 9.60
N THR A 102 4.18 5.57 8.44
CA THR A 102 5.25 4.60 8.13
C THR A 102 6.59 5.29 7.89
N SER A 103 7.67 4.51 7.81
CA SER A 103 9.05 4.99 7.58
C SER A 103 9.59 4.62 6.19
N ILE A 104 8.72 4.46 5.18
CA ILE A 104 9.16 4.08 3.84
C ILE A 104 10.05 5.16 3.25
N THR A 105 11.06 4.74 2.47
CA THR A 105 12.00 5.67 1.84
C THR A 105 11.76 5.84 0.35
N THR A 106 11.13 4.84 -0.27
CA THR A 106 10.80 4.77 -1.70
C THR A 106 9.46 4.05 -1.88
N LEU A 107 8.75 4.39 -2.94
CA LEU A 107 7.55 3.65 -3.38
C LEU A 107 7.92 2.61 -4.46
N PRO A 108 7.11 1.55 -4.63
CA PRO A 108 7.29 0.58 -5.70
C PRO A 108 7.28 1.21 -7.09
N THR A 109 8.06 0.63 -8.01
CA THR A 109 8.09 1.06 -9.40
C THR A 109 7.10 0.32 -10.28
N GLU A 110 6.56 -0.80 -9.80
CA GLU A 110 5.60 -1.65 -10.52
C GLU A 110 4.34 -1.89 -9.67
N GLY A 111 3.20 -2.11 -10.35
CA GLY A 111 1.93 -2.45 -9.70
C GLY A 111 1.11 -1.26 -9.16
N LEU A 112 1.56 -0.02 -9.35
CA LEU A 112 0.85 1.19 -8.89
C LEU A 112 -0.04 1.86 -9.96
N HIS A 113 -0.07 1.30 -11.17
CA HIS A 113 -0.69 1.92 -12.33
C HIS A 113 -2.20 2.17 -12.17
N GLU A 114 -2.94 1.34 -11.43
CA GLU A 114 -4.38 1.53 -11.21
C GLU A 114 -4.74 2.29 -9.92
N VAL A 115 -3.75 2.75 -9.16
CA VAL A 115 -3.96 3.40 -7.86
C VAL A 115 -4.55 4.79 -8.06
N ASP A 116 -5.76 4.99 -7.56
CA ASP A 116 -6.47 6.28 -7.56
C ASP A 116 -6.13 7.10 -6.32
N THR A 117 -5.85 6.43 -5.19
CA THR A 117 -5.64 7.06 -3.90
C THR A 117 -4.38 6.52 -3.23
N LEU A 118 -3.39 7.39 -3.04
CA LEU A 118 -2.22 7.14 -2.22
C LEU A 118 -2.26 8.06 -0.99
N ARG A 119 -2.26 7.47 0.21
CA ARG A 119 -2.12 8.21 1.48
C ARG A 119 -0.73 7.98 2.07
N ILE A 120 -0.07 9.08 2.41
CA ILE A 120 1.29 9.14 2.96
C ILE A 120 1.39 10.21 4.05
N GLU A 121 0.35 10.32 4.88
CA GLU A 121 0.33 11.26 5.99
C GLU A 121 1.42 10.87 6.99
N ASN A 122 2.22 11.84 7.45
CA ASN A 122 3.34 11.60 8.38
C ASN A 122 4.42 10.60 7.91
N THR A 123 4.56 10.39 6.59
CA THR A 123 5.62 9.55 6.00
C THR A 123 6.88 10.37 5.69
N TYR A 124 7.49 10.99 6.70
CA TYR A 124 8.56 12.00 6.51
C TYR A 124 9.87 11.47 5.92
N SER A 125 10.09 10.15 5.99
CA SER A 125 11.27 9.47 5.45
C SER A 125 11.23 9.27 3.94
N LEU A 126 10.08 9.48 3.28
CA LEU A 126 9.93 9.27 1.85
C LEU A 126 10.75 10.33 1.09
N LYS A 127 11.85 9.89 0.48
CA LYS A 127 12.82 10.81 -0.17
C LYS A 127 12.48 11.10 -1.62
N LYS A 128 11.84 10.13 -2.29
CA LYS A 128 11.57 10.17 -3.73
C LYS A 128 10.11 9.84 -3.94
N PHE A 129 9.40 10.75 -4.59
CA PHE A 129 8.10 10.42 -5.15
C PHE A 129 8.32 9.66 -6.45
N PRO A 130 7.65 8.53 -6.68
CA PRO A 130 7.74 7.81 -7.95
C PRO A 130 7.27 8.74 -9.06
N SER A 131 7.80 8.53 -10.25
CA SER A 131 7.39 9.30 -11.40
C SER A 131 5.87 9.23 -11.53
N VAL A 132 5.27 10.35 -11.86
CA VAL A 132 3.86 10.49 -12.22
C VAL A 132 3.41 9.47 -13.26
N TYR A 133 4.31 8.97 -14.12
CA TYR A 133 4.02 7.87 -15.06
C TYR A 133 3.73 6.51 -14.38
N ASN A 134 4.08 6.36 -13.10
CA ASN A 134 3.79 5.15 -12.32
C ASN A 134 2.33 5.10 -11.85
N PHE A 135 1.58 6.21 -11.96
CA PHE A 135 0.15 6.28 -11.70
C PHE A 135 -0.57 6.63 -13.01
N LYS A 136 -1.65 5.92 -13.36
CA LYS A 136 -2.41 6.21 -14.60
C LYS A 136 -3.24 7.50 -14.52
N VAL A 137 -3.00 8.36 -13.53
CA VAL A 137 -3.56 9.70 -13.46
C VAL A 137 -2.63 10.65 -14.22
N SER A 138 -3.07 11.07 -15.42
CA SER A 138 -2.48 12.21 -16.11
C SER A 138 -2.45 13.42 -15.16
N ILE A 139 -1.24 13.95 -14.91
CA ILE A 139 -0.99 15.24 -14.23
C ILE A 139 -1.88 16.37 -14.76
N ASP A 140 -2.35 16.27 -16.01
CA ASP A 140 -3.15 17.28 -16.69
C ASP A 140 -4.45 17.68 -15.96
N LEU A 141 -5.01 16.81 -15.11
CA LEU A 141 -6.19 17.14 -14.29
C LEU A 141 -5.83 17.86 -12.98
N TRP A 142 -4.62 17.64 -12.44
CA TRP A 142 -4.17 18.25 -11.18
C TRP A 142 -3.60 19.67 -11.35
N LEU A 143 -3.03 20.00 -12.52
CA LEU A 143 -2.56 21.36 -12.82
C LEU A 143 -3.70 22.36 -13.13
N ARG A 144 -4.91 21.87 -13.44
CA ARG A 144 -6.06 22.73 -13.81
C ARG A 144 -6.82 23.33 -12.64
N THR A 145 -6.57 22.90 -11.41
CA THR A 145 -7.26 23.44 -10.23
C THR A 145 -6.25 24.01 -9.23
N GLU A 146 -6.18 25.34 -9.16
CA GLU A 146 -5.22 26.14 -8.38
C GLU A 146 -5.23 25.90 -6.85
N ARG A 147 -6.11 25.03 -6.33
CA ARG A 147 -6.25 24.76 -4.89
C ARG A 147 -5.39 23.61 -4.34
N ALA A 148 -4.68 22.88 -5.20
CA ALA A 148 -3.89 21.70 -4.80
C ALA A 148 -2.41 21.99 -4.43
N ILE A 149 -1.86 23.11 -4.87
CA ILE A 149 -0.42 23.45 -4.71
C ILE A 149 -0.02 23.55 -3.23
N LEU A 150 -0.96 23.94 -2.36
CA LEU A 150 -0.74 24.09 -0.92
C LEU A 150 -0.75 22.78 -0.14
N LYS A 151 -1.11 21.65 -0.75
CA LYS A 151 -1.10 20.32 -0.10
C LYS A 151 0.11 19.47 -0.48
N LEU A 152 0.95 19.96 -1.41
CA LEU A 152 2.20 19.28 -1.76
C LEU A 152 3.23 19.43 -0.63
N PRO A 153 4.00 18.35 -0.34
CA PRO A 153 5.22 18.45 0.46
C PRO A 153 6.14 19.53 -0.12
N ARG A 154 6.77 20.35 0.74
CA ARG A 154 7.65 21.46 0.33
C ARG A 154 8.60 21.16 -0.85
N PRO A 155 9.28 19.99 -0.96
CA PRO A 155 10.18 19.72 -2.09
C PRO A 155 9.49 19.61 -3.45
N LEU A 156 8.17 19.40 -3.52
CA LEU A 156 7.41 19.34 -4.77
C LEU A 156 6.77 20.68 -5.14
N ARG A 157 6.79 21.69 -4.25
CA ARG A 157 6.29 23.03 -4.55
C ARG A 157 7.22 23.83 -5.45
N THR A 158 8.52 23.53 -5.42
CA THR A 158 9.57 24.24 -6.17
C THR A 158 9.71 23.79 -7.63
N LEU A 159 8.97 22.76 -8.04
CA LEU A 159 8.94 22.25 -9.42
C LEU A 159 7.76 22.77 -10.24
N VAL A 160 6.98 23.71 -9.69
CA VAL A 160 5.77 24.29 -10.32
C VAL A 160 5.87 25.83 -10.41
N PHE A 161 7.09 26.36 -10.37
CA PHE A 161 7.43 27.74 -10.75
C PHE A 161 8.51 27.70 -11.83
#